data_AF-A0A1W1ZT46-F1
#
_entry.id   AF-A0A1W1ZT46-F1
#
_cell.length_a   1.000
_cell.length_b   1.000
_cell.length_c   1.000
_cell.angle_alpha   90.00
_cell.angle_beta   90.00
_cell.angle_gamma   90.00
#
_symmetry.space_group_name_H-M   'P 1'
#
loop_
_entity.id
_entity.type
_entity.pdbx_description
1 polymer ?
#
loop_
_entity_poly.entity_id
_entity_poly.type
_entity_poly.pdbx_seq_one_letter_code
_entity_poly.pdbx_strand_id
1 'polypeptide(L)' 'MPTLEERKAETKKELESRLKDRGHELGITPEFSEYIEMMETYLLTLERRVMRLEKEHDLHGKDVLQADL' A
#
# COMPACT_ATOMS: atom_id res chain seq x y z
N MET A 1 6.68 -3.28 5.41
CA MET A 1 5.42 -3.34 4.65
C MET A 1 5.73 -3.93 3.28
N PRO A 2 5.06 -5.00 2.83
CA PRO A 2 5.35 -5.58 1.52
C PRO A 2 4.95 -4.62 0.38
N THR A 3 5.46 -4.88 -0.82
CA THR A 3 5.06 -4.23 -2.07
C THR A 3 3.80 -4.89 -2.65
N LEU A 4 3.25 -4.33 -3.73
CA LEU A 4 2.12 -4.96 -4.44
C LEU A 4 2.50 -6.27 -5.15
N GLU A 5 3.74 -6.43 -5.63
CA GLU A 5 4.15 -7.71 -6.24
C GLU A 5 4.34 -8.79 -5.18
N GLU A 6 4.93 -8.44 -4.04
CA GLU A 6 5.07 -9.37 -2.91
C GLU A 6 3.71 -9.84 -2.39
N ARG A 7 2.72 -8.93 -2.27
CA ARG A 7 1.34 -9.30 -1.89
C ARG A 7 0.65 -10.21 -2.90
N LYS A 8 0.90 -10.02 -4.20
CA LYS A 8 0.31 -10.89 -5.25
C LYS A 8 0.91 -12.29 -5.25
N ALA A 9 2.19 -12.41 -4.87
CA ALA A 9 2.88 -13.68 -4.75
C ALA A 9 2.56 -14.40 -3.44
N GLU A 10 2.09 -13.66 -2.42
CA GLU A 10 1.75 -14.19 -1.11
C GLU A 10 0.54 -15.14 -1.17
N THR A 11 0.67 -16.31 -0.54
CA THR A 11 -0.45 -17.24 -0.37
C THR A 11 -1.40 -16.75 0.73
N LYS A 12 -2.64 -17.22 0.70
CA LYS A 12 -3.63 -16.90 1.75
C LYS A 12 -3.12 -17.23 3.16
N LYS A 13 -2.38 -18.33 3.32
CA LYS A 13 -1.85 -18.76 4.61
C LYS A 13 -0.74 -17.83 5.12
N GLU A 14 0.12 -17.35 4.23
CA GLU A 14 1.16 -16.38 4.57
C GLU A 14 0.55 -15.02 4.95
N LEU A 15 -0.46 -14.57 4.19
CA LEU A 15 -1.23 -13.38 4.52
C LEU A 15 -1.85 -13.46 5.91
N GLU A 16 -2.56 -14.56 6.22
CA GLU A 16 -3.18 -14.77 7.53
C GLU A 16 -2.14 -14.76 8.67
N SER A 17 -0.98 -15.39 8.47
CA SER A 17 0.11 -15.37 9.45
C SER A 17 0.62 -13.94 9.66
N ARG A 18 0.89 -13.21 8.58
CA ARG A 18 1.41 -11.83 8.63
C ARG A 18 0.42 -10.87 9.29
N LEU A 19 -0.87 -11.02 9.05
CA LEU A 19 -1.91 -10.20 9.68
C LEU A 19 -2.04 -10.49 11.18
N LYS A 20 -1.91 -11.76 11.58
CA LYS A 20 -1.91 -12.17 12.98
C LYS A 20 -0.69 -11.62 13.72
N ASP A 21 0.50 -11.78 13.14
CA ASP A 21 1.74 -11.30 13.75
C ASP A 21 1.72 -9.77 13.92
N ARG A 22 1.24 -9.05 12.90
CA ARG A 22 1.06 -7.59 12.96
C ARG A 22 0.02 -7.17 13.99
N GLY A 23 -1.10 -7.90 14.08
CA GLY A 23 -2.12 -7.66 15.09
C GLY A 23 -1.56 -7.77 16.51
N HIS A 24 -0.71 -8.78 16.74
CA HIS A 24 -0.03 -8.97 18.01
C HIS A 24 1.00 -7.87 18.30
N GLU A 25 1.84 -7.53 17.31
CA GLU A 25 2.86 -6.50 17.44
C GLU A 25 2.27 -5.12 17.77
N LEU A 26 1.16 -4.76 17.12
CA LEU A 26 0.52 -3.46 17.29
C LEU A 26 -0.51 -3.44 18.44
N GLY A 27 -0.82 -4.59 19.05
CA GLY A 27 -1.84 -4.71 20.08
C GLY A 27 -3.25 -4.37 19.59
N ILE A 28 -3.55 -4.68 18.32
CA ILE A 28 -4.82 -4.36 17.67
C ILE A 28 -5.63 -5.62 17.39
N THR A 29 -6.93 -5.44 17.15
CA THR A 29 -7.79 -6.56 16.80
C THR A 29 -7.48 -7.08 15.39
N PRO A 30 -7.79 -8.36 15.09
CA PRO A 30 -7.61 -8.92 13.76
C PRO A 30 -8.29 -8.10 12.66
N GLU A 31 -9.51 -7.62 12.92
CA GLU A 31 -10.29 -6.81 11.97
C GLU A 31 -9.58 -5.49 11.64
N PHE A 32 -8.91 -4.90 12.63
CA PHE A 32 -8.15 -3.67 12.42
C PHE A 32 -6.86 -3.92 11.65
N SER A 33 -6.21 -5.07 11.85
CA SER A 33 -5.06 -5.51 11.05
C SER A 33 -5.44 -5.73 9.58
N GLU A 34 -6.59 -6.36 9.32
CA GLU A 34 -7.17 -6.51 7.98
C GLU A 34 -7.51 -5.16 7.33
N TYR A 35 -8.08 -4.23 8.11
CA TYR A 35 -8.37 -2.88 7.64
C TYR A 35 -7.10 -2.13 7.24
N ILE A 36 -6.04 -2.20 8.06
CA ILE A 36 -4.73 -1.62 7.73
C ILE A 36 -4.19 -2.23 6.43
N GLU A 37 -4.24 -3.54 6.27
CA GLU A 37 -3.79 -4.21 5.05
C GLU A 37 -4.53 -3.74 3.79
N MET A 38 -5.85 -3.56 3.89
CA MET A 38 -6.67 -3.00 2.82
C MET A 38 -6.21 -1.57 2.46
N MET A 39 -6.01 -0.71 3.47
CA MET A 39 -5.59 0.68 3.27
C MET A 39 -4.18 0.76 2.64
N GLU A 40 -3.23 -0.05 3.13
CA GLU A 40 -1.88 -0.14 2.57
C GLU A 40 -1.89 -0.59 1.09
N THR A 41 -2.69 -1.61 0.78
CA THR A 41 -2.84 -2.11 -0.59
C THR A 41 -3.43 -1.05 -1.50
N TYR A 42 -4.41 -0.29 -1.01
CA TYR A 42 -5.01 0.81 -1.74
C TYR A 42 -4.01 1.93 -2.01
N LEU A 43 -3.23 2.34 -1.01
CA LEU A 43 -2.20 3.39 -1.14
C LEU A 43 -1.15 3.02 -2.19
N LEU A 44 -0.62 1.80 -2.17
CA LEU A 44 0.35 1.35 -3.17
C LEU A 44 -0.26 1.26 -4.58
N THR A 45 -1.56 0.96 -4.66
CA THR A 45 -2.27 0.95 -5.95
C THR A 45 -2.43 2.37 -6.49
N LEU A 46 -2.73 3.34 -5.63
CA LEU A 46 -2.76 4.75 -6.00
C LEU A 46 -1.40 5.25 -6.43
N GLU A 47 -0.34 4.95 -5.68
CA GLU A 47 1.03 5.34 -6.03
C GLU A 47 1.40 4.85 -7.43
N ARG A 48 1.11 3.58 -7.76
CA ARG A 48 1.34 3.06 -9.12
C ARG A 48 0.52 3.75 -10.19
N ARG A 49 -0.72 4.16 -9.89
CA ARG A 49 -1.56 4.89 -10.84
C ARG A 49 -1.03 6.30 -11.06
N VAL A 50 -0.61 6.99 -10.01
CA VAL A 50 0.02 8.31 -10.09
C VAL A 50 1.30 8.24 -10.88
N MET A 51 2.22 7.31 -10.57
CA MET A 51 3.46 7.13 -11.33
C MET A 51 3.22 6.88 -12.82
N ARG A 52 2.15 6.16 -13.16
CA ARG A 52 1.76 5.93 -14.56
C ARG A 52 1.29 7.22 -15.23
N LEU A 53 0.42 7.98 -14.57
CA LEU A 53 -0.08 9.25 -15.08
C LEU A 53 1.04 10.28 -15.21
N GLU A 54 1.92 10.38 -14.22
CA GLU A 54 3.11 11.24 -14.27
C GLU A 54 3.97 10.92 -15.49
N LYS A 55 4.22 9.62 -15.74
CA LYS A 55 4.97 9.16 -16.91
C LYS A 55 4.24 9.45 -18.23
N GLU A 56 2.92 9.30 -18.28
CA GLU A 56 2.12 9.56 -19.49
C GLU A 56 2.08 11.05 -19.84
N HIS A 57 2.16 11.93 -18.84
CA HIS A 57 2.08 13.38 -19.00
C HIS A 57 3.42 14.10 -18.91
N ASP A 58 4.54 13.38 -18.81
CA ASP A 58 5.89 13.91 -18.57
C ASP A 58 5.95 14.87 -17.38
N LEU A 59 5.15 14.58 -16.36
CA LEU A 59 5.14 15.32 -15.09
C LEU A 59 6.16 14.67 -14.17
N HIS A 60 6.94 15.49 -13.47
CA HIS A 60 7.75 15.01 -12.35
C HIS A 60 7.06 15.38 -11.05
N GLY A 61 6.96 14.47 -10.09
CA GLY A 61 6.23 14.68 -8.82
C GLY A 61 6.70 15.88 -7.98
N LYS A 62 7.83 16.51 -8.33
CA LYS A 62 8.30 17.78 -7.75
C LYS A 62 7.61 19.03 -8.33
N ASP A 63 7.09 18.95 -9.54
CA ASP A 63 6.50 20.08 -10.26
C ASP A 63 5.07 20.37 -9.79
N VAL A 64 4.34 19.33 -9.35
CA VAL A 64 2.93 19.44 -8.94
C VAL A 64 2.79 20.11 -7.55
N LEU A 65 3.71 19.85 -6.61
CA LEU A 65 3.67 20.45 -5.27
C LEU A 65 4.06 21.94 -5.23
N GLN A 66 4.61 22.48 -6.32
CA GLN A 66 4.92 23.91 -6.46
C GLN A 66 3.84 24.70 -7.20
N ALA A 67 2.91 24.04 -7.90
CA ALA A 67 1.86 24.72 -8.66
C ALA A 67 0.73 25.27 -7.77
N ASP A 68 0.58 24.75 -6.55
CA ASP A 68 -0.53 25.05 -5.63
C ASP A 68 -0.08 25.76 -4.30
N LEU A 69 1.11 26.40 -4.27
CA LEU A 69 1.59 27.20 -3.13
C LEU A 69 1.85 28.67 -3.47
#